data_AF-A0A8H4LV23-F1
#
_entry.id   AF-A0A8H4LV23-F1
#
_cell.length_a   1.000
_cell.length_b   1.000
_cell.length_c   1.000
_cell.angle_alpha   90.00
_cell.angle_beta   90.00
_cell.angle_gamma   90.00
#
_symmetry.space_group_name_H-M   'P 1'
#
loop_
_entity.id
_entity.type
_entity.pdbx_description
1 polymer ?
#
loop_
_entity_poly.entity_id
_entity_poly.type
_entity_poly.pdbx_seq_one_letter_code
_entity_poly.pdbx_strand_id
1 'polypeptide(L)'
;MNSRVIFVDPGLSRTPGTRRWLTRGSLSGLALYLVAYAVPWFLLKSPYRAAQSILYAAMDAELGRGAGGRLVKECIEVDFARTEVKEDDVAKKLWEESDALIERVEKQQAKKRAADKAQQERRANKEEEGRKMEELGGLVDTIRKGKERQRQQKQKGGAKPKKKAGKASS
;
A
#
# COMPACT_ATOMS: atom_id res chain seq x y z
N MET A 1 24.31 28.60 -7.13
CA MET A 1 23.17 27.75 -6.71
C MET A 1 21.88 28.49 -7.04
N ASN A 2 20.96 27.86 -7.78
CA ASN A 2 19.70 28.49 -8.22
C ASN A 2 18.51 28.11 -7.34
N SER A 3 18.61 27.02 -6.56
CA SER A 3 17.61 26.60 -5.59
C SER A 3 17.95 27.14 -4.20
N ARG A 4 16.91 27.49 -3.43
CA ARG A 4 17.03 27.91 -2.03
C ARG A 4 16.13 27.08 -1.16
N VAL A 5 16.59 26.83 0.06
CA VAL A 5 15.84 26.14 1.11
C VAL A 5 15.46 27.16 2.16
N ILE A 6 14.17 27.25 2.46
CA ILE A 6 13.60 28.12 3.49
C ILE A 6 12.77 27.22 4.40
N PHE A 7 12.99 27.36 5.70
CA PHE A 7 12.22 26.67 6.72
C PHE A 7 11.03 27.54 7.14
N VAL A 8 9.89 26.91 7.36
CA VAL A 8 8.68 27.60 7.80
C VAL A 8 8.12 26.88 9.02
N ASP A 9 7.91 27.60 10.10
CA ASP A 9 7.13 27.17 11.26
C ASP A 9 5.72 27.77 11.15
N PRO A 10 4.73 27.02 10.64
CA PRO A 10 3.36 27.47 10.57
C PRO A 10 2.65 27.36 11.91
N GLY A 11 3.31 27.09 13.02
CA GLY A 11 2.76 27.06 14.38
C GLY A 11 1.62 26.06 14.61
N LEU A 12 1.08 26.06 15.84
CA LEU A 12 -0.05 25.21 16.20
C LEU A 12 -1.37 25.79 15.67
N SER A 13 -1.92 25.13 14.66
CA SER A 13 -3.10 25.59 13.93
C SER A 13 -4.18 24.51 13.85
N ARG A 14 -5.44 24.93 13.69
CA ARG A 14 -6.62 24.04 13.67
C ARG A 14 -6.77 23.26 12.36
N THR A 15 -5.75 22.47 12.01
CA THR A 15 -5.75 21.63 10.81
C THR A 15 -6.33 20.25 11.09
N PRO A 16 -6.79 19.51 10.06
CA PRO A 16 -7.17 18.10 10.22
C PRO A 16 -6.07 17.24 10.85
N GLY A 17 -4.80 17.51 10.54
CA GLY A 17 -3.64 16.82 11.13
C GLY A 17 -3.53 17.06 12.63
N THR A 18 -3.57 18.31 13.06
CA THR A 18 -3.51 18.68 14.49
C THR A 18 -4.68 18.11 15.27
N ARG A 19 -5.89 18.14 14.70
CA ARG A 19 -7.07 17.49 15.28
C ARG A 19 -6.86 15.99 15.47
N ARG A 20 -6.37 15.27 14.45
CA ARG A 20 -6.11 13.82 14.56
C ARG A 20 -5.07 13.51 15.63
N TRP A 21 -4.05 14.36 15.76
CA TRP A 21 -3.03 14.23 16.80
C TRP A 21 -3.59 14.45 18.22
N LEU A 22 -4.42 15.48 18.40
CA LEU A 22 -5.09 15.77 19.68
C LEU A 22 -6.06 14.66 20.09
N THR A 23 -6.82 14.10 19.14
CA THR A 23 -7.81 13.04 19.41
C THR A 23 -7.20 11.64 19.43
N ARG A 24 -5.89 11.52 19.13
CA ARG A 24 -5.17 10.24 18.95
C ARG A 24 -5.82 9.31 17.91
N GLY A 25 -6.61 9.85 16.99
CA GLY A 25 -7.37 9.07 16.01
C GLY A 25 -8.52 8.24 16.58
N SER A 26 -8.93 8.50 17.83
CA SER A 26 -10.02 7.78 18.51
C SER A 26 -11.37 8.50 18.39
N LEU A 27 -12.48 7.74 18.44
CA LEU A 27 -13.84 8.31 18.45
C LEU A 27 -14.15 9.01 19.77
N SER A 28 -13.70 8.46 20.91
CA SER A 28 -13.86 9.09 22.23
C SER A 28 -13.07 10.41 22.32
N GLY A 29 -11.84 10.43 21.83
CA GLY A 29 -11.04 11.65 21.73
C GLY A 29 -11.70 12.70 20.82
N LEU A 30 -12.31 12.27 19.72
CA LEU A 30 -13.07 13.17 18.84
C LEU A 30 -14.31 13.75 19.54
N ALA A 31 -15.07 12.93 20.28
CA ALA A 31 -16.21 13.39 21.04
C ALA A 31 -15.79 14.45 22.09
N LEU A 32 -14.71 14.18 22.84
CA LEU A 32 -14.16 15.14 23.80
C LEU A 32 -13.71 16.45 23.11
N TYR A 33 -13.07 16.36 21.95
CA TYR A 33 -12.65 17.53 21.17
C TYR A 33 -13.84 18.39 20.73
N LEU A 34 -14.97 17.77 20.36
CA LEU A 34 -16.18 18.50 19.96
C LEU A 34 -16.85 19.19 21.14
N VAL A 35 -16.95 18.52 22.29
CA VAL A 35 -17.48 19.12 23.53
C VAL A 35 -16.61 20.28 23.99
N ALA A 36 -15.29 20.11 23.93
CA ALA A 36 -14.32 21.13 24.33
C ALA A 36 -13.89 22.05 23.18
N TYR A 37 -14.64 22.17 22.07
CA TYR A 37 -14.19 22.85 20.84
C TYR A 37 -13.78 24.31 21.04
N ALA A 38 -14.36 24.99 22.04
CA ALA A 38 -13.96 26.35 22.40
C ALA A 38 -12.46 26.44 22.75
N VAL A 39 -11.91 25.44 23.44
CA VAL A 39 -10.51 25.42 23.89
C VAL A 39 -9.51 25.48 22.72
N PRO A 40 -9.53 24.54 21.73
CA PRO A 40 -8.67 24.65 20.56
C PRO A 40 -9.02 25.87 19.70
N TRP A 41 -10.27 26.35 19.71
CA TRP A 41 -10.63 27.56 18.96
C TRP A 41 -9.91 28.81 19.47
N PHE A 42 -9.76 28.98 20.79
CA PHE A 42 -9.03 30.08 21.42
C PHE A 42 -7.51 29.88 21.42
N LEU A 43 -7.02 28.67 21.69
CA LEU A 43 -5.58 28.42 21.86
C LEU A 43 -4.83 28.22 20.53
N LEU A 44 -5.50 27.67 19.51
CA LEU A 44 -4.88 27.37 18.22
C LEU A 44 -5.29 28.40 17.18
N LYS A 45 -4.30 28.84 16.40
CA LYS A 45 -4.56 29.80 15.33
C LYS A 45 -5.39 29.20 14.20
N SER A 46 -5.99 30.08 13.40
CA SER A 46 -6.74 29.66 12.22
C SER A 46 -5.79 29.04 11.16
N PRO A 47 -6.27 28.08 10.35
CA PRO A 47 -5.48 27.51 9.27
C PRO A 47 -5.01 28.56 8.25
N TYR A 48 -5.82 29.60 8.01
CA TYR A 48 -5.45 30.70 7.13
C TYR A 48 -4.22 31.46 7.63
N ARG A 49 -4.15 31.78 8.93
CA ARG A 49 -2.97 32.41 9.54
C ARG A 49 -1.73 31.51 9.47
N ALA A 50 -1.92 30.20 9.57
CA ALA A 50 -0.83 29.24 9.38
C ALA A 50 -0.31 29.24 7.93
N ALA A 51 -1.22 29.23 6.97
CA ALA A 51 -0.89 29.21 5.55
C ALA A 51 -0.19 30.50 5.09
N GLN A 52 -0.50 31.65 5.70
CA GLN A 52 0.14 32.93 5.37
C GLN A 52 1.65 32.87 5.48
N SER A 53 2.22 32.24 6.52
CA SER A 53 3.68 32.14 6.67
C SER A 53 4.31 31.28 5.57
N ILE A 54 3.60 30.24 5.11
CA ILE A 54 4.04 29.38 4.00
C ILE A 54 4.00 30.15 2.69
N LEU A 55 2.91 30.88 2.44
CA LEU A 55 2.75 31.70 1.24
C LEU A 55 3.77 32.85 1.20
N TYR A 56 4.01 33.49 2.34
CA TYR A 56 5.05 34.51 2.47
C TYR A 56 6.43 33.94 2.11
N ALA A 57 6.80 32.79 2.67
CA ALA A 57 8.08 32.14 2.34
C ALA A 57 8.21 31.73 0.87
N ALA A 58 7.10 31.38 0.21
CA ALA A 58 7.09 30.94 -1.19
C ALA A 58 7.05 32.09 -2.20
N MET A 59 6.39 33.20 -1.86
CA MET A 59 6.06 34.27 -2.81
C MET A 59 6.87 35.55 -2.60
N ASP A 60 7.46 35.76 -1.43
CA ASP A 60 8.20 36.97 -1.14
C ASP A 60 9.55 37.00 -1.88
N ALA A 61 9.77 38.07 -2.65
CA ALA A 61 10.96 38.21 -3.49
C ALA A 61 12.24 38.47 -2.69
N GLU A 62 12.14 39.03 -1.48
CA GLU A 62 13.29 39.24 -0.59
C GLU A 62 13.74 37.93 0.04
N LEU A 63 12.79 37.07 0.39
CA LEU A 63 13.08 35.68 0.76
C LEU A 63 13.61 34.85 -0.43
N GLY A 64 13.31 35.29 -1.64
CA GLY A 64 13.91 34.83 -2.89
C GLY A 64 15.29 35.43 -3.21
N ARG A 65 15.88 36.28 -2.37
CA ARG A 65 17.21 36.89 -2.60
C ARG A 65 18.15 36.59 -1.43
N GLY A 66 19.46 36.46 -1.67
CA GLY A 66 20.46 36.20 -0.63
C GLY A 66 20.71 34.71 -0.33
N ALA A 67 21.16 34.41 0.88
CA ALA A 67 21.45 33.05 1.35
C ALA A 67 20.17 32.28 1.72
N GLY A 68 20.21 30.95 1.61
CA GLY A 68 19.14 30.07 2.11
C GLY A 68 19.24 29.85 3.63
N GLY A 69 18.53 28.85 4.15
CA GLY A 69 18.63 28.44 5.55
C GLY A 69 17.88 29.34 6.53
N ARG A 70 17.00 30.22 6.04
CA ARG A 70 16.18 31.11 6.88
C ARG A 70 15.00 30.36 7.47
N LEU A 71 14.55 30.79 8.66
CA LEU A 71 13.36 30.29 9.31
C LEU A 71 12.30 31.39 9.39
N VAL A 72 11.12 31.10 8.86
CA VAL A 72 9.98 32.02 8.85
C VAL A 72 8.90 31.53 9.82
N LYS A 73 8.41 32.43 10.67
CA LYS A 73 7.32 32.16 11.61
C LYS A 73 6.44 33.39 11.73
N GLU A 74 5.12 33.24 11.64
CA GLU A 74 4.17 34.38 11.68
C GLU A 74 4.53 35.52 10.71
N CYS A 75 4.98 35.16 9.49
CA CYS A 75 5.39 36.08 8.42
C CYS A 75 6.59 36.99 8.78
N ILE A 76 7.41 36.59 9.75
CA ILE A 76 8.68 37.24 10.07
C ILE A 76 9.81 36.21 10.06
N GLU A 77 11.03 36.65 9.75
CA GLU A 77 12.22 35.84 9.91
C GLU A 77 12.58 35.73 11.39
N VAL A 78 12.85 34.51 11.85
CA VAL A 78 13.19 34.20 13.25
C VAL A 78 14.42 33.30 13.30
N ASP A 79 15.15 33.36 14.40
CA ASP A 79 16.27 32.46 14.65
C ASP A 79 15.81 31.05 15.07
N PHE A 80 16.66 30.06 14.79
CA PHE A 80 16.49 28.72 15.33
C PHE A 80 16.73 28.70 16.83
N ALA A 81 15.82 28.06 17.57
CA ALA A 81 15.94 27.94 19.03
C ALA A 81 17.12 27.05 19.48
N ARG A 82 17.58 26.13 18.63
CA ARG A 82 18.68 25.21 18.92
C ARG A 82 19.92 25.63 18.14
N THR A 83 21.05 25.76 18.83
CA THR A 83 22.31 26.22 18.23
C THR A 83 22.92 25.20 17.28
N GLU A 84 22.76 23.91 17.58
CA GLU A 84 23.22 22.78 16.76
C GLU A 84 22.67 22.76 15.32
N VAL A 85 21.58 23.48 15.05
CA VAL A 85 21.02 23.60 13.69
C VAL A 85 21.97 24.36 12.75
N LYS A 86 22.83 25.21 13.30
CA LYS A 86 23.83 25.99 12.55
C LYS A 86 25.18 25.26 12.45
N GLU A 87 25.30 24.06 13.02
CA GLU A 87 26.55 23.27 13.02
C GLU A 87 26.64 22.39 11.76
N ASP A 88 27.50 22.78 10.82
CA ASP A 88 27.66 22.10 9.52
C ASP A 88 28.13 20.65 9.66
N ASP A 89 28.98 20.34 10.64
CA ASP A 89 29.47 18.98 10.89
C ASP A 89 28.34 18.04 11.33
N VAL A 90 27.41 18.54 12.16
CA VAL A 90 26.24 17.79 12.60
C VAL A 90 25.29 17.58 11.42
N ALA A 91 25.05 18.61 10.62
CA ALA A 91 24.22 18.52 9.43
C ALA A 91 24.78 17.53 8.40
N LYS A 92 26.09 17.55 8.17
CA LYS A 92 26.78 16.62 7.26
C LYS A 92 26.68 15.18 7.74
N LYS A 93 26.97 14.94 9.02
CA LYS A 93 26.85 13.60 9.61
C LYS A 93 25.40 13.08 9.53
N LEU A 94 24.42 13.94 9.82
CA LEU A 94 23.01 13.59 9.72
C LEU A 94 22.63 13.23 8.28
N TRP A 95 23.15 13.95 7.28
CA TRP A 95 22.91 13.69 5.87
C TRP A 95 23.48 12.32 5.45
N GLU A 96 24.75 12.06 5.73
CA GLU A 96 25.44 10.82 5.36
C GLU A 96 24.79 9.58 6.01
N GLU A 97 24.44 9.65 7.30
CA GLU A 97 23.76 8.56 8.00
C GLU A 97 22.33 8.36 7.49
N SER A 98 21.62 9.43 7.14
CA SER A 98 20.27 9.34 6.56
C SER A 98 20.31 8.68 5.17
N ASP A 99 21.28 9.03 4.34
CA ASP A 99 21.47 8.44 3.00
C ASP A 99 21.80 6.94 3.11
N ALA A 100 22.73 6.59 4.00
CA ALA A 100 23.07 5.19 4.29
C ALA A 100 21.87 4.40 4.84
N LEU A 101 21.04 5.02 5.69
CA LEU A 101 19.83 4.39 6.22
C LEU A 101 18.80 4.16 5.11
N ILE A 102 18.56 5.16 4.24
CA ILE A 102 17.65 5.04 3.10
C ILE A 102 18.09 3.88 2.21
N GLU A 103 19.36 3.83 1.80
CA GLU A 103 19.88 2.79 0.91
C GLU A 103 19.69 1.38 1.52
N ARG A 104 19.97 1.23 2.83
CA ARG A 104 19.76 -0.04 3.55
C ARG A 104 18.30 -0.43 3.58
N VAL A 105 17.40 0.50 3.93
CA VAL A 105 15.96 0.24 4.03
C VAL A 105 15.39 -0.09 2.65
N GLU A 106 15.79 0.62 1.60
CA GLU A 106 15.34 0.35 0.23
C GLU A 106 15.78 -1.04 -0.25
N LYS A 107 17.04 -1.44 0.00
CA LYS A 107 17.52 -2.80 -0.30
C LYS A 107 16.76 -3.87 0.48
N GLN A 108 16.49 -3.65 1.76
CA GLN A 108 15.71 -4.58 2.59
C GLN A 108 14.26 -4.71 2.09
N GLN A 109 13.60 -3.59 1.79
CA GLN A 109 12.24 -3.58 1.27
C GLN A 109 12.16 -4.21 -0.12
N ALA A 110 13.16 -4.00 -0.98
CA ALA A 110 13.24 -4.67 -2.29
C ALA A 110 13.33 -6.20 -2.15
N LYS A 111 14.19 -6.69 -1.24
CA LYS A 111 14.28 -8.13 -0.93
C LYS A 111 12.97 -8.68 -0.38
N LYS A 112 12.32 -7.96 0.53
CA LYS A 112 11.01 -8.35 1.09
C LYS A 112 9.95 -8.46 0.00
N ARG A 113 9.83 -7.43 -0.86
CA ARG A 113 8.90 -7.45 -2.01
C ARG A 113 9.18 -8.60 -2.97
N ALA A 114 10.44 -8.91 -3.26
CA ALA A 114 10.81 -10.03 -4.12
C ALA A 114 10.46 -11.39 -3.49
N ALA A 115 10.71 -11.56 -2.20
CA ALA A 115 10.34 -12.76 -1.45
C ALA A 115 8.81 -12.94 -1.38
N ASP A 116 8.07 -11.87 -1.08
CA ASP A 116 6.61 -11.88 -1.04
C ASP A 116 6.02 -12.24 -2.41
N LYS A 117 6.57 -11.67 -3.50
CA LYS A 117 6.14 -11.99 -4.88
C LYS A 117 6.45 -13.44 -5.24
N ALA A 118 7.65 -13.94 -4.96
CA ALA A 118 8.02 -15.33 -5.21
C ALA A 118 7.16 -16.31 -4.39
N GLN A 119 6.79 -15.94 -3.15
CA GLN A 119 5.90 -16.75 -2.32
C GLN A 119 4.46 -16.75 -2.87
N GLN A 120 3.96 -15.60 -3.33
CA GLN A 120 2.65 -15.49 -3.98
C GLN A 120 2.61 -16.31 -5.28
N GLU A 121 3.62 -16.21 -6.14
CA GLU A 121 3.72 -16.99 -7.38
C GLU A 121 3.79 -18.50 -7.09
N ARG A 122 4.55 -18.93 -6.07
CA ARG A 122 4.59 -20.34 -5.65
C ARG A 122 3.25 -20.84 -5.13
N ARG A 123 2.49 -20.01 -4.40
CA ARG A 123 1.15 -20.35 -3.92
C ARG A 123 0.17 -20.47 -5.09
N ALA A 124 0.18 -19.49 -6.00
CA ALA A 124 -0.63 -19.50 -7.21
C ALA A 124 -0.36 -20.72 -8.10
N ASN A 125 0.92 -21.05 -8.37
CA ASN A 125 1.27 -22.24 -9.16
C ASN A 125 0.80 -23.53 -8.50
N LYS A 126 0.95 -23.67 -7.18
CA LYS A 126 0.46 -24.86 -6.45
C LYS A 126 -1.06 -24.99 -6.51
N GLU A 127 -1.78 -23.88 -6.41
CA GLU A 127 -3.24 -23.85 -6.57
C GLU A 127 -3.66 -24.21 -8.00
N GLU A 128 -2.95 -23.72 -9.02
CA GLU A 128 -3.19 -24.10 -10.41
C GLU A 128 -2.88 -25.57 -10.70
N GLU A 129 -1.77 -26.10 -10.18
CA GLU A 129 -1.40 -27.52 -10.32
C GLU A 129 -2.41 -28.43 -9.62
N GLY A 130 -2.89 -28.03 -8.43
CA GLY A 130 -3.96 -28.72 -7.72
C GLY A 130 -5.26 -28.79 -8.55
N ARG A 131 -5.67 -27.65 -9.14
CA ARG A 131 -6.84 -27.59 -10.03
C ARG A 131 -6.68 -28.46 -11.28
N LYS A 132 -5.52 -28.39 -11.94
CA LYS A 132 -5.21 -29.23 -13.12
C LYS A 132 -5.23 -30.71 -12.78
N MET A 133 -4.73 -31.12 -11.61
CA MET A 133 -4.80 -32.51 -11.15
C MET A 133 -6.24 -32.96 -10.83
N GLU A 134 -7.07 -32.12 -10.21
CA GLU A 134 -8.50 -32.41 -10.01
C GLU A 134 -9.24 -32.57 -11.35
N GLU A 135 -9.00 -31.67 -12.31
CA GLU A 135 -9.60 -31.74 -13.65
C GLU A 135 -9.18 -33.01 -14.40
N LEU A 136 -7.89 -33.36 -14.36
CA LEU A 136 -7.37 -34.61 -14.93
C LEU A 136 -7.96 -35.84 -14.25
N GLY A 137 -8.07 -35.84 -12.92
CA GLY A 137 -8.72 -36.91 -12.15
C GLY A 137 -10.18 -37.10 -12.56
N GLY A 138 -10.94 -36.01 -12.69
CA GLY A 138 -12.31 -36.03 -13.19
C GLY A 138 -12.44 -36.55 -14.63
N LEU A 139 -11.48 -36.20 -15.50
CA LEU A 139 -11.43 -36.69 -16.87
C LEU A 139 -11.09 -38.19 -16.95
N VAL A 140 -10.18 -38.67 -16.11
CA VAL A 140 -9.84 -40.11 -16.01
C VAL A 140 -11.03 -40.91 -15.49
N ASP A 141 -11.74 -40.41 -14.48
CA ASP A 141 -12.92 -41.05 -13.93
C ASP A 141 -14.08 -41.13 -14.92
N THR A 142 -14.28 -40.09 -15.73
CA THR A 142 -15.28 -40.11 -16.82
C THR A 142 -14.88 -41.08 -17.93
N ILE A 143 -13.61 -41.15 -18.32
CA ILE A 143 -13.10 -42.14 -19.29
C ILE A 143 -13.27 -43.57 -18.77
N ARG A 144 -12.99 -43.84 -17.50
CA ARG A 144 -13.18 -45.16 -16.86
C ARG A 144 -14.64 -45.57 -16.91
N LYS A 145 -15.55 -44.69 -16.45
CA LYS A 145 -17.00 -44.91 -16.52
C LYS A 145 -17.49 -45.12 -17.96
N GLY A 146 -16.92 -44.40 -18.93
CA GLY A 146 -17.22 -44.57 -20.36
C GLY A 146 -16.77 -45.92 -20.92
N LYS A 147 -15.54 -46.37 -20.60
CA LYS A 147 -15.01 -47.69 -20.98
C LYS A 147 -15.81 -48.85 -20.37
N GLU A 148 -16.23 -48.72 -19.11
CA GLU A 148 -17.08 -49.72 -18.45
C GLU A 148 -18.45 -49.83 -19.13
N ARG A 149 -19.08 -48.70 -19.47
CA ARG A 149 -20.33 -48.67 -20.25
C ARG A 149 -20.17 -49.30 -21.64
N GLN A 150 -19.05 -49.05 -22.33
CA GLN A 150 -18.74 -49.71 -23.61
C GLN A 150 -18.50 -51.22 -23.48
N ARG A 151 -17.83 -51.68 -22.42
CA ARG A 151 -17.62 -53.11 -22.16
C ARG A 151 -18.94 -53.82 -21.86
N GLN A 152 -19.84 -53.18 -21.10
CA GLN A 152 -21.18 -53.68 -20.85
C GLN A 152 -22.05 -53.71 -22.13
N GLN A 153 -21.90 -52.73 -23.03
CA GLN A 153 -22.57 -52.75 -24.34
C GLN A 153 -22.00 -53.82 -25.28
N LYS A 154 -20.68 -54.04 -25.32
CA LYS A 154 -20.06 -55.11 -26.12
C LYS A 154 -20.41 -56.51 -25.63
N GLN A 155 -20.57 -56.72 -24.32
CA GLN A 155 -21.06 -57.99 -23.77
C GLN A 155 -22.54 -58.26 -24.13
N LYS A 156 -23.37 -57.22 -24.30
CA LYS A 156 -24.77 -57.36 -24.74
C LYS A 156 -24.96 -57.48 -26.26
N GLY A 157 -23.94 -57.20 -27.08
CA GLY A 157 -24.00 -57.26 -28.55
C GLY A 157 -23.59 -58.59 -29.21
N GLY A 158 -23.24 -59.62 -28.41
CA GLY A 158 -22.67 -60.89 -28.89
C GLY A 158 -23.67 -62.00 -29.25
N ALA A 159 -24.95 -61.72 -29.48
CA ALA A 159 -25.94 -62.74 -29.88
C ALA A 159 -26.50 -62.46 -31.29
N LYS A 160 -25.85 -63.01 -32.33
CA LYS A 160 -26.48 -63.18 -33.66
C LYS A 160 -27.44 -64.38 -33.60
N PRO A 161 -28.69 -64.29 -34.10
CA PRO A 161 -29.58 -65.44 -34.16
C PRO A 161 -29.18 -66.35 -35.32
N LYS A 162 -29.01 -67.65 -35.03
CA LYS A 162 -28.89 -68.72 -36.04
C LYS A 162 -30.22 -68.81 -36.81
N LYS A 163 -30.16 -68.65 -38.14
CA LYS A 163 -31.21 -69.07 -39.08
C LYS A 163 -31.54 -70.56 -38.82
N LYS A 164 -32.78 -70.87 -38.47
CA LYS A 164 -33.36 -72.21 -38.66
C LYS A 164 -34.24 -72.18 -39.90
N ALA A 165 -33.82 -72.96 -40.90
CA ALA A 165 -34.67 -73.43 -41.97
C ALA A 165 -35.63 -74.51 -41.43
N GLY A 166 -36.84 -74.60 -41.99
CA GLY A 166 -37.68 -75.81 -41.87
C GLY A 166 -39.18 -75.60 -41.64
N LYS A 167 -39.91 -75.38 -42.75
CA LYS A 167 -41.12 -76.07 -43.25
C LYS A 167 -42.35 -76.40 -42.35
N ALA A 168 -43.51 -76.18 -43.00
CA ALA A 168 -44.81 -76.87 -42.90
C ALA A 168 -45.72 -76.45 -41.73
N SER A 169 -47.04 -76.34 -41.82
CA SER A 169 -48.08 -76.48 -42.87
C SER A 169 -49.42 -76.24 -42.15
N SER A 170 -50.48 -75.97 -42.92
CA SER A 170 -51.92 -75.86 -42.57
C SER A 170 -52.44 -74.50 -42.10
#